data_AF-A0A7J4UKS5-F1
#
_entry.id   AF-A0A7J4UKS5-F1
#
_cell.length_a   1.000
_cell.length_b   1.000
_cell.length_c   1.000
_cell.angle_alpha   90.00
_cell.angle_beta   90.00
_cell.angle_gamma   90.00
#
_symmetry.space_group_name_H-M   'P 1'
#
loop_
_entity.id
_entity.type
_entity.pdbx_description
1 polymer ?
#
loop_
_entity_poly.entity_id
_entity_poly.type
_entity_poly.pdbx_seq_one_letter_code
_entity_poly.pdbx_strand_id
1 'polypeptide(L)'
;MAKKKARKSSKITPVTKLECNTRALAWTLSVLFMLDVAIVSIFGAFGKYQGAVALYESFLVLYSTTFVGSILGILEMGLYGLIVGYLAAWLYNYFSNCKC
;
A
#
# COMPACT_ATOMS: atom_id res chain seq x y z
N MET A 1 29.01 -45.33 -34.52
CA MET A 1 27.74 -44.97 -33.83
C MET A 1 28.08 -44.28 -32.51
N ALA A 2 27.76 -43.00 -32.34
CA ALA A 2 27.90 -42.31 -31.05
C ALA A 2 26.81 -41.24 -30.91
N LYS A 3 25.68 -41.60 -30.28
CA LYS A 3 24.61 -40.67 -29.92
C LYS A 3 25.06 -39.85 -28.70
N LYS A 4 25.54 -38.62 -28.90
CA LYS A 4 25.70 -37.65 -27.80
C LYS A 4 24.32 -37.15 -27.39
N LYS A 5 23.82 -37.72 -26.29
CA LYS A 5 22.59 -37.32 -25.60
C LYS A 5 22.81 -35.94 -24.96
N ALA A 6 22.34 -34.88 -25.62
CA ALA A 6 22.40 -33.52 -25.07
C ALA A 6 21.55 -33.45 -23.79
N ARG A 7 22.20 -33.29 -22.64
CA ARG A 7 21.54 -32.93 -21.38
C ARG A 7 20.82 -31.61 -21.59
N LYS A 8 19.48 -31.62 -21.59
CA LYS A 8 18.68 -30.42 -21.37
C LYS A 8 19.09 -29.85 -20.02
N SER A 9 19.88 -28.77 -20.04
CA SER A 9 20.09 -27.91 -18.88
C SER A 9 18.75 -27.27 -18.56
N SER A 10 18.01 -27.87 -17.64
CA SER A 10 16.82 -27.26 -17.04
C SER A 10 17.32 -26.04 -16.28
N LYS A 11 17.10 -24.85 -16.84
CA LYS A 11 17.22 -23.59 -16.10
C LYS A 11 16.16 -23.65 -15.02
N ILE A 12 16.52 -24.20 -13.86
CA ILE A 12 15.81 -23.97 -12.61
C ILE A 12 15.96 -22.48 -12.39
N THR A 13 14.92 -21.70 -12.67
CA THR A 13 14.80 -20.33 -12.19
C THR A 13 15.08 -20.40 -10.70
N PRO A 14 16.09 -19.67 -10.17
CA PRO A 14 16.18 -19.56 -8.72
C PRO A 14 14.83 -19.02 -8.28
N VAL A 15 14.18 -19.69 -7.32
CA VAL A 15 13.08 -19.10 -6.57
C VAL A 15 13.65 -17.83 -5.97
N THR A 16 13.52 -16.72 -6.69
CA THR A 16 13.90 -15.40 -6.21
C THR A 16 13.17 -15.26 -4.90
N LYS A 17 13.90 -15.12 -3.80
CA LYS A 17 13.27 -14.82 -2.51
C LYS A 17 12.29 -13.68 -2.79
N LEU A 18 11.01 -13.88 -2.50
CA LEU A 18 10.02 -12.83 -2.61
C LEU A 18 10.28 -11.86 -1.44
N GLU A 19 11.32 -11.06 -1.59
CA GLU A 19 11.62 -9.95 -0.68
C GLU A 19 10.83 -8.77 -1.20
N CYS A 20 9.74 -8.45 -0.51
CA CYS A 20 8.95 -7.30 -0.87
C CYS A 20 9.79 -6.05 -0.62
N ASN A 21 9.93 -5.19 -1.63
CA ASN A 21 10.64 -3.92 -1.46
C ASN A 21 9.79 -3.01 -0.56
N THR A 22 10.11 -3.01 0.73
CA THR A 22 9.39 -2.32 1.80
C THR A 22 9.16 -0.84 1.50
N ARG A 23 10.14 -0.20 0.85
CA ARG A 23 10.04 1.22 0.47
C ARG A 23 8.98 1.40 -0.61
N ALA A 24 9.03 0.60 -1.67
CA ALA A 24 8.08 0.71 -2.77
C ALA A 24 6.64 0.52 -2.30
N LEU A 25 6.38 -0.48 -1.45
CA LEU A 25 5.03 -0.72 -0.91
C LEU A 25 4.54 0.42 -0.01
N ALA A 26 5.40 0.93 0.87
CA ALA A 26 5.03 2.04 1.76
C ALA A 26 4.67 3.31 0.97
N TRP A 27 5.47 3.65 -0.05
CA TRP A 27 5.22 4.83 -0.88
C TRP A 27 3.95 4.69 -1.72
N THR A 28 3.71 3.55 -2.37
CA THR A 28 2.50 3.37 -3.18
C THR A 28 1.24 3.35 -2.31
N LEU A 29 1.28 2.71 -1.14
CA LEU A 29 0.16 2.67 -0.22
C LEU A 29 -0.16 4.06 0.33
N SER A 30 0.87 4.83 0.72
CA SER A 30 0.71 6.21 1.19
C SER A 30 0.06 7.10 0.11
N VAL A 31 0.53 7.01 -1.14
CA VAL A 31 -0.08 7.78 -2.25
C VAL A 31 -1.54 7.38 -2.49
N LEU A 32 -1.88 6.08 -2.41
CA LEU A 32 -3.26 5.60 -2.52
C LEU A 32 -4.16 6.17 -1.41
N PHE A 33 -3.70 6.14 -0.15
CA PHE A 33 -4.44 6.71 0.98
C PHE A 33 -4.62 8.23 0.87
N MET A 34 -3.57 8.95 0.45
CA MET A 34 -3.66 10.38 0.17
C MET A 34 -4.69 10.69 -0.93
N LEU A 35 -4.69 9.90 -2.01
CA LEU A 35 -5.61 10.05 -3.12
C LEU A 35 -7.06 9.79 -2.68
N ASP A 36 -7.30 8.76 -1.86
CA ASP A 36 -8.64 8.43 -1.37
C ASP A 36 -9.23 9.58 -0.54
N VAL A 37 -8.46 10.11 0.42
CA VAL A 37 -8.90 11.28 1.21
C VAL A 37 -9.13 12.49 0.32
N ALA A 38 -8.28 12.74 -0.66
CA ALA A 38 -8.45 13.87 -1.58
C ALA A 38 -9.76 13.73 -2.38
N ILE A 39 -10.06 12.54 -2.89
CA ILE A 39 -11.30 12.25 -3.63
C ILE A 39 -12.50 12.44 -2.71
N VAL A 40 -12.50 11.82 -1.52
CA VAL A 40 -13.60 11.92 -0.56
C VAL A 40 -13.83 13.37 -0.14
N SER A 41 -12.77 14.17 0.04
CA SER A 41 -12.87 15.58 0.39
C SER A 41 -13.49 16.42 -0.73
N ILE A 42 -13.08 16.19 -1.98
CA ILE A 42 -13.64 16.87 -3.15
C ILE A 42 -15.12 16.54 -3.28
N PHE A 43 -15.50 15.26 -3.26
CA PHE A 43 -16.89 14.87 -3.39
C PHE A 43 -17.75 15.25 -2.17
N GLY A 44 -17.16 15.23 -0.98
CA GLY A 44 -17.76 15.68 0.26
C GLY A 44 -18.16 17.16 0.23
N ALA A 45 -17.32 18.00 -0.38
CA ALA A 45 -17.63 19.42 -0.61
C ALA A 45 -18.86 19.62 -1.52
N PHE A 46 -19.15 18.69 -2.43
CA PHE A 46 -20.36 18.67 -3.26
C PHE A 46 -21.57 17.99 -2.59
N GLY A 47 -21.48 17.60 -1.32
CA GLY A 47 -22.53 16.89 -0.58
C GLY A 47 -22.76 15.45 -1.04
N LYS A 48 -21.80 14.85 -1.75
CA LYS A 48 -21.82 13.44 -2.15
C LYS A 48 -20.97 12.61 -1.19
N TYR A 49 -21.32 11.33 -1.01
CA TYR A 49 -20.63 10.40 -0.11
C TYR A 49 -20.52 10.88 1.35
N GLN A 50 -21.55 11.54 1.88
CA GLN A 50 -21.56 12.02 3.27
C GLN A 50 -21.31 10.91 4.30
N GLY A 51 -21.71 9.66 4.01
CA GLY A 51 -21.38 8.52 4.87
C GLY A 51 -19.88 8.21 4.92
N ALA A 52 -19.17 8.37 3.80
CA ALA A 52 -17.71 8.23 3.77
C ALA A 52 -17.05 9.39 4.53
N VAL A 53 -17.50 10.63 4.29
CA VAL A 53 -17.01 11.81 5.01
C VAL A 53 -17.16 11.65 6.54
N ALA A 54 -18.32 11.22 7.02
CA ALA A 54 -18.56 11.01 8.45
C ALA A 54 -17.65 9.92 9.04
N LEU A 55 -17.34 8.88 8.25
CA LEU A 55 -16.39 7.84 8.65
C LEU A 55 -14.96 8.39 8.73
N TYR A 56 -14.56 9.22 7.77
CA TYR A 56 -13.27 9.91 7.78
C TYR A 56 -13.15 10.90 8.95
N GLU A 57 -14.20 11.65 9.28
CA GLU A 57 -14.23 12.55 10.45
C GLU A 57 -14.17 11.80 11.78
N SER A 58 -14.62 10.54 11.82
CA SER A 58 -14.51 9.69 13.01
C SER A 58 -13.14 9.01 13.13
N PHE A 59 -12.47 8.76 12.01
CA PHE A 59 -11.24 7.97 11.96
C PHE A 59 -9.97 8.84 11.98
N LEU A 60 -10.01 10.03 11.37
CA LEU A 60 -8.94 11.00 11.41
C LEU A 60 -9.23 12.09 12.42
N VAL A 61 -8.20 12.45 13.19
CA VAL A 61 -8.36 13.44 14.27
C VAL A 61 -8.39 14.87 13.72
N LEU A 62 -7.61 15.13 12.65
CA LEU A 62 -7.47 16.47 12.08
C LEU A 62 -8.33 16.70 10.82
N TYR A 63 -9.11 15.70 10.42
CA TYR A 63 -9.92 15.79 9.20
C TYR A 63 -11.18 16.62 9.40
N SER A 64 -11.48 17.45 8.41
CA SER A 64 -12.73 18.17 8.30
C SER A 64 -13.01 18.45 6.82
N THR A 65 -14.29 18.61 6.48
CA THR A 65 -14.77 19.04 5.16
C THR A 65 -14.33 20.45 4.75
N THR A 66 -13.71 21.20 5.65
CA THR A 66 -13.05 22.47 5.32
C THR A 66 -11.77 22.25 4.52
N PHE A 67 -11.39 23.20 3.66
CA PHE A 67 -10.18 23.10 2.83
C PHE A 67 -8.90 22.80 3.65
N VAL A 68 -8.75 23.48 4.79
CA VAL A 68 -7.60 23.28 5.70
C VAL A 68 -7.65 21.90 6.35
N GLY A 69 -8.82 21.45 6.82
CA GLY A 69 -8.99 20.12 7.41
C GLY A 69 -8.76 18.99 6.41
N SER A 70 -9.10 19.20 5.13
CA SER A 70 -8.84 18.23 4.07
C SER A 70 -7.34 18.06 3.82
N ILE A 71 -6.57 19.15 3.79
CA ILE A 71 -5.10 19.08 3.64
C ILE A 71 -4.45 18.37 4.83
N LEU A 72 -4.90 18.69 6.05
CA LEU A 72 -4.40 18.03 7.26
C LEU A 72 -4.74 16.54 7.25
N GLY A 73 -5.95 16.17 6.83
CA GLY A 73 -6.33 14.76 6.72
C GLY A 73 -5.55 14.00 5.66
N ILE A 74 -5.23 14.62 4.52
CA ILE A 74 -4.36 14.01 3.49
C ILE A 74 -2.96 13.72 4.08
N LEU A 75 -2.40 14.66 4.84
CA LEU A 75 -1.09 14.49 5.46
C LEU A 75 -1.11 13.40 6.54
N GLU A 76 -2.15 13.37 7.36
CA GLU A 76 -2.36 12.37 8.41
C GLU A 76 -2.52 10.95 7.80
N MET A 77 -3.38 10.77 6.80
CA MET A 77 -3.52 9.48 6.10
C MET A 77 -2.27 9.08 5.31
N GLY A 78 -1.52 10.05 4.78
CA GLY A 78 -0.23 9.79 4.18
C GLY A 78 0.77 9.14 5.15
N LEU A 79 0.80 9.65 6.39
CA LEU A 79 1.64 9.11 7.46
C LEU A 79 1.15 7.72 7.89
N TYR A 80 -0.15 7.54 8.09
CA TYR A 80 -0.72 6.21 8.39
C TYR A 80 -0.44 5.21 7.27
N GLY A 81 -0.59 5.60 6.01
CA GLY A 81 -0.29 4.76 4.85
C GLY A 81 1.18 4.34 4.79
N LEU A 82 2.13 5.22 5.17
CA LEU A 82 3.54 4.85 5.30
C LEU A 82 3.77 3.83 6.42
N ILE A 83 3.18 4.06 7.60
CA ILE A 83 3.33 3.16 8.76
C ILE A 83 2.76 1.78 8.44
N VAL A 84 1.51 1.74 7.95
CA VAL A 84 0.81 0.50 7.60
C VAL A 84 1.52 -0.21 6.44
N GLY A 85 1.98 0.53 5.42
CA GLY A 85 2.71 -0.06 4.31
C GLY A 85 4.07 -0.65 4.71
N TYR A 86 4.80 0.01 5.62
CA TYR A 86 6.03 -0.53 6.17
C TYR A 86 5.76 -1.79 7.02
N LEU A 87 4.75 -1.74 7.89
CA LEU A 87 4.36 -2.85 8.75
C LEU A 87 3.88 -4.05 7.93
N ALA A 88 3.09 -3.83 6.89
CA ALA A 88 2.61 -4.86 5.98
C ALA A 88 3.76 -5.54 5.23
N ALA A 89 4.71 -4.75 4.71
CA ALA A 89 5.90 -5.31 4.07
C ALA A 89 6.79 -6.08 5.05
N TRP A 90 6.95 -5.60 6.28
CA TRP A 90 7.67 -6.32 7.33
C TRP A 90 7.00 -7.66 7.66
N LEU A 91 5.68 -7.64 7.86
CA LEU A 91 4.89 -8.84 8.15
C LEU A 91 4.96 -9.84 6.98
N TYR A 92 4.87 -9.36 5.74
CA TYR A 92 5.01 -10.18 4.54
C TYR A 92 6.37 -10.88 4.47
N ASN A 93 7.45 -10.14 4.74
CA ASN A 93 8.81 -10.69 4.75
C ASN A 93 9.03 -11.65 5.91
N TYR A 94 8.37 -11.44 7.06
CA TYR A 94 8.42 -12.36 8.21
C TYR A 94 7.77 -13.71 7.87
N PHE A 95 6.54 -13.70 7.34
CA PHE A 95 5.85 -14.93 6.94
C PHE A 95 6.53 -15.63 5.76
N SER A 96 7.07 -14.87 4.80
CA SER A 96 7.74 -15.46 3.63
C SER A 96 9.11 -16.08 3.97
N ASN A 97 9.79 -15.64 5.03
CA ASN A 97 11.04 -16.22 5.49
C ASN A 97 10.86 -17.35 6.53
N CYS A 98 9.70 -17.44 7.18
CA CYS A 98 9.31 -18.63 7.95
C CYS A 98 8.94 -19.77 6.99
N LYS A 99 9.96 -20.46 6.46
CA LYS A 99 9.78 -21.81 5.92
C LYS A 99 9.47 -22.74 7.09
N CYS A 100 8.26 -23.29 7.14
CA CYS A 100 8.04 -24.60 7.77
C CYS A 100 8.84 -25.67 7.01
#